data_AF-A0A6P4EMK1-F1
#
_entry.id   AF-A0A6P4EMK1-F1
#
_cell.length_a   1.000
_cell.length_b   1.000
_cell.length_c   1.000
_cell.angle_alpha   90.00
_cell.angle_beta   90.00
_cell.angle_gamma   90.00
#
_symmetry.space_group_name_H-M   'P 1'
#
loop_
_entity.id
_entity.type
_entity.pdbx_description
1 polymer ?
#
loop_
_entity_poly.entity_id
_entity_poly.type
_entity_poly.pdbx_seq_one_letter_code
_entity_poly.pdbx_strand_id
1 'polypeptide(L)'
;MSRVTKGFARLINPGVVLNPELNQKIAAFETMSAERSELDRELGRLRKKQDETEDNLAEALAEDEFQCNLRGQSFTGPNEDELQEILRSHLSGIINKLATKYERLVYLDADIRKLKGTIEKAITVANEESAAAAAM
;
A
#
# COMPACT_ATOMS: atom_id res chain seq x y z
N MET A 1 -23.85 -7.91 12.04
CA MET A 1 -24.07 -8.65 10.78
C MET A 1 -22.89 -8.38 9.88
N SER A 2 -22.02 -9.38 9.65
CA SER A 2 -20.83 -9.22 8.81
C SER A 2 -21.28 -9.04 7.37
N ARG A 3 -20.87 -7.93 6.77
CA ARG A 3 -21.01 -7.73 5.33
C ARG A 3 -20.02 -8.67 4.66
N VAL A 4 -20.42 -9.91 4.38
CA VAL A 4 -19.70 -10.75 3.44
C VAL A 4 -19.50 -9.91 2.19
N THR A 5 -18.25 -9.53 1.94
CA THR A 5 -17.82 -8.71 0.82
C THR A 5 -18.53 -9.18 -0.46
N LYS A 6 -19.15 -8.24 -1.18
CA LYS A 6 -20.01 -8.48 -2.35
C LYS A 6 -19.40 -9.42 -3.42
N GLY A 7 -18.09 -9.65 -3.39
CA GLY A 7 -17.39 -10.62 -4.22
C GLY A 7 -17.66 -12.07 -3.80
N PHE A 8 -17.32 -12.47 -2.57
CA PHE A 8 -17.51 -13.86 -2.13
C PHE A 8 -18.98 -14.23 -1.96
N ALA A 9 -19.84 -13.28 -1.56
CA ALA A 9 -21.28 -13.53 -1.44
C ALA A 9 -21.92 -14.02 -2.75
N ARG A 10 -21.39 -13.62 -3.91
CA ARG A 10 -21.87 -14.08 -5.24
C ARG A 10 -21.47 -15.50 -5.57
N LEU A 11 -20.45 -16.03 -4.89
CA LEU A 11 -19.95 -17.38 -5.11
C LEU A 11 -20.67 -18.42 -4.24
N ILE A 12 -21.48 -17.99 -3.27
CA ILE A 12 -22.16 -18.88 -2.32
C ILE A 12 -23.57 -19.18 -2.85
N ASN A 13 -23.91 -20.46 -2.98
CA ASN A 13 -25.24 -20.88 -3.41
C ASN A 13 -26.30 -20.56 -2.33
N PRO A 14 -27.56 -20.26 -2.72
CA PRO A 14 -28.65 -20.08 -1.77
C PRO A 14 -28.81 -21.30 -0.84
N GLY A 15 -28.94 -21.07 0.45
CA GLY A 15 -29.12 -22.12 1.46
C GLY A 15 -27.82 -22.70 2.03
N VAL A 16 -26.66 -22.36 1.47
CA VAL A 16 -25.36 -22.79 2.01
C VAL A 16 -25.05 -22.06 3.32
N VAL A 17 -24.77 -22.83 4.37
CA VAL A 17 -24.31 -22.30 5.65
C VAL A 17 -22.79 -22.43 5.73
N LEU A 18 -22.09 -21.29 5.79
CA LEU A 18 -20.64 -21.29 5.90
C LEU A 18 -20.21 -21.76 7.29
N ASN A 19 -19.20 -22.64 7.34
CA ASN A 19 -18.61 -23.04 8.60
C ASN A 19 -17.85 -21.86 9.28
N PRO A 20 -17.60 -21.93 10.61
CA PRO A 20 -16.93 -20.85 11.34
C PRO A 20 -15.53 -20.53 10.81
N GLU A 21 -14.77 -21.54 10.35
CA GLU A 21 -13.41 -21.36 9.83
C GLU A 21 -13.39 -20.52 8.54
N LEU A 22 -14.31 -20.78 7.62
CA LEU A 22 -14.45 -20.02 6.38
C LEU A 22 -14.87 -18.57 6.66
N ASN A 23 -15.77 -18.36 7.62
CA ASN A 23 -16.13 -17.01 8.09
C ASN A 23 -14.91 -16.26 8.67
N GLN A 24 -14.06 -16.93 9.45
CA GLN A 24 -12.82 -16.33 9.97
C GLN A 24 -11.85 -15.96 8.85
N LYS A 25 -11.67 -16.83 7.84
CA LYS A 25 -10.82 -16.54 6.68
C LYS A 25 -11.32 -15.32 5.89
N ILE A 26 -12.64 -15.21 5.68
CA ILE A 26 -13.24 -14.05 5.02
C ILE A 26 -12.99 -12.77 5.83
N ALA A 27 -13.18 -12.80 7.15
CA ALA A 27 -12.90 -11.64 8.00
C ALA A 27 -11.42 -11.23 8.00
N ALA A 28 -10.50 -12.21 7.99
CA ALA A 28 -9.07 -11.96 7.85
C ALA A 28 -8.74 -11.30 6.50
N PHE A 29 -9.34 -11.79 5.41
CA PHE A 29 -9.17 -11.21 4.08
C PHE A 29 -9.65 -9.75 4.02
N GLU A 30 -10.77 -9.44 4.66
CA GLU A 30 -11.30 -8.08 4.73
C GLU A 30 -10.36 -7.15 5.51
N THR A 31 -9.84 -7.63 6.63
CA THR A 31 -8.86 -6.89 7.44
C THR A 31 -7.59 -6.59 6.65
N MET A 32 -7.04 -7.58 5.95
CA MET A 32 -5.84 -7.41 5.12
C MET A 32 -6.09 -6.47 3.93
N SER A 33 -7.27 -6.56 3.30
CA SER A 33 -7.66 -5.66 2.20
C SER A 33 -7.80 -4.21 2.65
N ALA A 34 -8.29 -4.00 3.88
CA ALA A 34 -8.34 -2.68 4.50
C ALA A 34 -6.95 -2.15 4.81
N GLU A 35 -6.07 -2.97 5.40
CA GLU A 35 -4.65 -2.62 5.63
C GLU A 35 -3.95 -2.21 4.32
N ARG A 36 -4.14 -2.99 3.25
CA ARG A 36 -3.58 -2.73 1.93
C ARG A 36 -4.03 -1.38 1.37
N SER A 37 -5.32 -1.08 1.51
CA SER A 37 -5.89 0.20 1.07
C SER A 37 -5.36 1.39 1.87
N GLU A 38 -5.10 1.21 3.17
CA GLU A 38 -4.50 2.26 3.99
C GLU A 38 -3.03 2.47 3.64
N LEU A 39 -2.26 1.40 3.40
CA LEU A 39 -0.88 1.50 2.92
C LEU A 39 -0.78 2.28 1.61
N ASP A 40 -1.70 2.08 0.66
CA ASP A 40 -1.72 2.85 -0.59
C ASP A 40 -1.91 4.36 -0.34
N ARG A 41 -2.79 4.73 0.60
CA ARG A 41 -3.01 6.14 0.97
C ARG A 41 -1.78 6.75 1.62
N GLU A 42 -1.15 6.00 2.52
CA GLU A 42 0.08 6.44 3.19
C GLU A 42 1.24 6.59 2.21
N LEU A 43 1.39 5.68 1.25
CA LEU A 43 2.35 5.78 0.17
C LEU A 43 2.11 7.04 -0.68
N GLY A 44 0.86 7.31 -1.04
CA GLY A 44 0.50 8.54 -1.76
C GLY A 44 0.89 9.80 -1.00
N ARG A 45 0.64 9.85 0.32
CA ARG A 45 1.05 10.97 1.18
C ARG A 45 2.57 11.11 1.25
N LEU A 46 3.30 10.01 1.38
CA LEU A 46 4.77 10.04 1.46
C LEU A 46 5.40 10.47 0.14
N ARG A 47 4.86 10.03 -1.00
CA ARG A 47 5.32 10.48 -2.32
C ARG A 47 5.09 11.97 -2.51
N LYS A 48 3.88 12.46 -2.18
CA LYS A 48 3.64 13.90 -2.20
C LYS A 48 4.62 14.68 -1.32
N LYS A 49 4.92 14.17 -0.12
CA LYS A 49 5.89 14.79 0.78
C LYS A 49 7.32 14.75 0.20
N GLN A 50 7.69 13.68 -0.50
CA GLN A 50 8.95 13.59 -1.21
C GLN A 50 9.05 14.69 -2.27
N ASP A 51 8.05 14.78 -3.15
CA ASP A 51 7.99 15.78 -4.22
C ASP A 51 8.07 17.20 -3.64
N GLU A 52 7.27 17.51 -2.61
CA GLU A 52 7.32 18.79 -1.91
C GLU A 52 8.70 19.08 -1.29
N THR A 53 9.42 18.06 -0.80
CA THR A 53 10.76 18.25 -0.23
C THR A 53 11.79 18.52 -1.32
N GLU A 54 11.69 17.82 -2.45
CA GLU A 54 12.57 18.00 -3.61
C GLU A 54 12.38 19.38 -4.25
N ASP A 55 11.12 19.82 -4.43
CA ASP A 55 10.79 21.15 -4.96
C ASP A 55 11.34 22.27 -4.06
N ASN A 56 11.13 22.16 -2.74
CA ASN A 56 11.64 23.16 -1.78
C ASN A 56 13.17 23.23 -1.78
N LEU A 57 13.87 22.10 -1.94
CA LEU A 57 15.33 22.07 -2.02
C LEU A 57 15.82 22.73 -3.31
N ALA A 58 15.16 22.47 -4.43
CA ALA A 58 15.49 23.09 -5.71
C ALA A 58 15.27 24.62 -5.66
N GLU A 59 14.15 25.06 -5.07
CA GLU A 59 13.85 26.49 -4.89
C GLU A 59 14.87 27.18 -3.97
N ALA A 60 15.25 26.55 -2.86
CA ALA A 60 16.25 27.10 -1.95
C ALA A 60 17.62 27.28 -2.63
N LEU A 61 18.06 26.30 -3.42
CA LEU A 61 19.32 26.40 -4.16
C LEU A 61 19.27 27.48 -5.25
N ALA A 62 18.14 27.62 -5.95
CA ALA A 62 17.94 28.65 -6.96
C ALA A 62 17.88 30.05 -6.33
N GLU A 63 17.26 30.20 -5.17
CA GLU A 63 17.20 31.45 -4.42
C GLU A 63 18.60 31.87 -3.93
N ASP A 64 19.41 30.93 -3.41
CA ASP A 64 20.79 31.22 -3.01
C ASP A 64 21.63 31.73 -4.20
N GLU A 65 21.51 31.08 -5.36
CA GLU A 65 22.16 31.53 -6.61
C GLU A 65 21.69 32.93 -6.99
N PHE A 66 20.38 33.16 -6.96
CA PHE A 66 19.78 34.45 -7.29
C PHE A 66 20.27 35.57 -6.36
N GLN A 67 20.34 35.32 -5.05
CA GLN A 67 20.83 36.27 -4.06
C GLN A 67 22.32 36.58 -4.21
N CYS A 68 23.15 35.58 -4.53
CA CYS A 68 24.56 35.82 -4.86
C CYS A 68 24.70 36.71 -6.10
N ASN A 69 23.94 36.43 -7.16
CA ASN A 69 23.94 37.22 -8.38
C ASN A 69 23.51 38.68 -8.13
N LEU A 70 22.47 38.91 -7.32
CA LEU A 70 22.04 40.28 -6.94
C LEU A 70 23.12 41.07 -6.19
N ARG A 71 23.97 40.38 -5.43
CA ARG A 71 25.09 40.98 -4.69
C ARG A 71 26.36 41.13 -5.53
N GLY A 72 26.32 40.73 -6.81
CA GLY A 72 27.49 40.68 -7.69
C GLY A 72 28.56 39.68 -7.23
N GLN A 73 28.18 38.69 -6.41
CA GLN A 73 29.06 37.64 -5.93
C GLN A 73 29.02 36.44 -6.87
N SER A 74 30.15 35.77 -7.09
CA SER A 74 30.18 34.51 -7.81
C SER A 74 29.49 33.43 -6.97
N PHE A 75 28.42 32.83 -7.48
CA PHE A 75 27.82 31.66 -6.88
C PHE A 75 28.63 30.42 -7.25
N THR A 76 29.10 29.72 -6.23
CA THR A 76 29.65 28.37 -6.38
C THR A 76 28.66 27.46 -5.68
N GLY A 77 27.77 26.85 -6.47
CA GLY A 77 26.79 25.91 -5.94
C GLY A 77 27.44 24.70 -5.27
N PRO A 78 26.64 23.87 -4.57
CA PRO A 78 27.16 22.68 -3.93
C PRO A 78 27.84 21.77 -4.96
N ASN A 79 28.99 21.23 -4.59
CA ASN A 79 29.62 20.18 -5.37
C ASN A 79 28.80 18.87 -5.25
N GLU A 80 29.19 17.84 -5.99
CA GLU A 80 28.42 16.58 -6.04
C GLU A 80 28.32 15.89 -4.68
N ASP A 81 29.38 15.88 -3.87
CA ASP A 81 29.38 15.27 -2.55
C ASP A 81 28.49 16.04 -1.58
N GLU A 82 28.55 17.37 -1.60
CA GLU A 82 27.69 18.26 -0.82
C GLU A 82 26.22 18.10 -1.20
N LEU A 83 25.92 18.01 -2.51
CA LEU A 83 24.57 17.79 -3.00
C LEU A 83 24.03 16.43 -2.56
N GLN A 84 24.86 15.38 -2.61
CA GLN A 84 24.48 14.07 -2.10
C GLN A 84 24.19 14.09 -0.59
N GLU A 85 24.97 14.85 0.20
CA GLU A 85 24.75 14.99 1.64
C GLU A 85 23.46 15.77 1.95
N ILE A 86 23.18 16.84 1.19
CA ILE A 86 21.92 17.60 1.28
C ILE A 86 20.73 16.68 0.97
N LEU A 87 20.75 15.96 -0.15
CA LEU A 87 19.67 15.04 -0.52
C LEU A 87 19.52 13.93 0.52
N ARG A 88 20.62 13.36 1.00
CA ARG A 88 20.59 12.32 2.04
C ARG A 88 19.96 12.84 3.32
N SER A 89 20.37 14.00 3.81
CA SER A 89 19.86 14.55 5.08
C SER A 89 18.35 14.84 5.03
N HIS A 90 17.82 15.25 3.87
CA HIS A 90 16.41 15.63 3.72
C HIS A 90 15.50 14.47 3.29
N LEU A 91 15.98 13.57 2.43
CA LEU A 91 15.14 12.55 1.80
C LEU A 91 15.28 11.15 2.44
N SER A 92 16.38 10.84 3.15
CA SER A 92 16.60 9.47 3.67
C SER A 92 15.45 8.99 4.56
N GLY A 93 14.91 9.85 5.41
CA GLY A 93 13.79 9.50 6.28
C GLY A 93 12.51 9.18 5.51
N ILE A 94 12.26 9.87 4.39
CA ILE A 94 11.10 9.64 3.51
C ILE A 94 11.32 8.36 2.71
N ILE A 95 12.50 8.21 2.10
CA ILE A 95 12.88 7.04 1.31
C ILE A 95 12.81 5.76 2.15
N ASN A 96 13.34 5.76 3.38
CA ASN A 96 13.26 4.60 4.27
C ASN A 96 11.82 4.23 4.59
N LYS A 97 10.96 5.21 4.88
CA LYS A 97 9.52 4.96 5.13
C LYS A 97 8.81 4.41 3.90
N LEU A 98 9.11 4.93 2.72
CA LEU A 98 8.60 4.42 1.45
C LEU A 98 9.04 2.96 1.25
N ALA A 99 10.33 2.66 1.41
CA ALA A 99 10.89 1.33 1.25
C ALA A 99 10.19 0.30 2.15
N THR A 100 10.07 0.58 3.45
CA THR A 100 9.40 -0.32 4.40
C THR A 100 7.92 -0.54 4.03
N LYS A 101 7.21 0.49 3.56
CA LYS A 101 5.80 0.35 3.17
C LYS A 101 5.62 -0.42 1.86
N TYR A 102 6.48 -0.18 0.86
CA TYR A 102 6.46 -0.97 -0.37
C TYR A 102 6.78 -2.44 -0.11
N GLU A 103 7.76 -2.72 0.74
CA GLU A 103 8.08 -4.08 1.17
C GLU A 103 6.85 -4.75 1.82
N ARG A 104 6.21 -4.08 2.79
CA ARG A 104 4.99 -4.58 3.42
C ARG A 104 3.88 -4.83 2.40
N LEU A 105 3.70 -3.94 1.43
CA LEU A 105 2.68 -4.08 0.37
C LEU A 105 2.89 -5.34 -0.47
N VAL A 106 4.14 -5.64 -0.84
CA VAL A 106 4.48 -6.83 -1.63
C VAL A 106 4.09 -8.12 -0.89
N TYR A 107 4.47 -8.24 0.39
CA TYR A 107 4.11 -9.41 1.19
C TYR A 107 2.60 -9.50 1.41
N LEU A 108 1.96 -8.37 1.72
CA LEU A 108 0.52 -8.31 1.96
C LEU A 108 -0.29 -8.70 0.71
N ASP A 109 0.09 -8.22 -0.47
CA ASP A 109 -0.57 -8.58 -1.74
C ASP A 109 -0.41 -10.07 -2.07
N ALA A 110 0.71 -10.70 -1.69
CA ALA A 110 0.91 -12.14 -1.85
C ALA A 110 0.00 -12.94 -0.90
N ASP A 111 -0.07 -12.54 0.37
CA ASP A 111 -0.92 -13.20 1.36
C ASP A 111 -2.42 -13.04 1.03
N ILE A 112 -2.86 -11.85 0.62
CA ILE A 112 -4.24 -11.59 0.16
C ILE A 112 -4.59 -12.51 -1.01
N ARG A 113 -3.70 -12.63 -2.01
CA ARG A 113 -3.91 -13.53 -3.16
C ARG A 113 -4.04 -14.99 -2.74
N LYS A 114 -3.16 -15.45 -1.85
CA LYS A 114 -3.21 -16.83 -1.33
C LYS A 114 -4.50 -17.09 -0.56
N LEU A 115 -4.85 -16.19 0.36
CA LEU A 115 -6.03 -16.31 1.20
C LEU A 115 -7.33 -16.30 0.37
N LYS A 116 -7.40 -15.43 -0.64
CA LYS A 116 -8.51 -15.40 -1.61
C LYS A 116 -8.69 -16.76 -2.27
N GLY A 117 -7.62 -17.34 -2.82
CA GLY A 117 -7.69 -18.66 -3.46
C GLY A 117 -8.12 -19.77 -2.49
N THR A 118 -7.73 -19.70 -1.21
CA THR A 118 -8.20 -20.63 -0.17
C THR A 118 -9.69 -20.46 0.11
N ILE A 119 -10.18 -19.23 0.21
CA ILE A 119 -11.61 -18.94 0.44
C ILE A 119 -12.45 -19.44 -0.75
N GLU A 120 -12.06 -19.12 -1.98
CA GLU A 120 -12.79 -19.54 -3.18
C GLU A 120 -12.94 -21.06 -3.26
N LYS A 121 -11.85 -21.81 -3.01
CA LYS A 121 -11.90 -23.28 -2.97
C LYS A 121 -12.83 -23.80 -1.87
N ALA A 122 -12.79 -23.21 -0.69
CA ALA A 122 -13.64 -23.62 0.43
C ALA A 122 -15.13 -23.34 0.16
N ILE A 123 -15.45 -22.24 -0.53
CA ILE A 123 -16.82 -21.94 -0.96
C ILE A 123 -17.29 -22.98 -1.99
N THR A 124 -16.45 -23.35 -2.96
CA THR A 124 -16.79 -24.39 -3.94
C THR A 124 -17.13 -25.71 -3.25
N VAL A 125 -16.32 -26.15 -2.29
CA VAL A 125 -16.59 -27.37 -1.51
C VAL A 125 -17.91 -27.27 -0.74
N ALA A 126 -18.15 -26.16 -0.04
CA ALA A 126 -19.39 -25.96 0.71
C ALA A 126 -20.64 -25.94 -0.19
N ASN A 127 -20.53 -25.40 -1.40
CA ASN A 127 -21.61 -25.43 -2.39
C ASN A 127 -21.90 -26.85 -2.89
N GLU A 128 -20.86 -27.64 -3.17
CA GLU A 128 -20.98 -29.04 -3.62
C GLU A 128 -21.61 -29.90 -2.54
N GLU A 129 -21.18 -29.76 -1.28
CA GLU A 129 -21.75 -30.47 -0.12
C GLU A 129 -23.24 -30.14 0.06
N SER A 130 -23.60 -28.86 -0.04
CA SER A 130 -25.01 -28.44 0.07
C SER A 130 -25.86 -28.92 -1.10
N ALA A 131 -25.31 -28.96 -2.32
CA ALA A 131 -26.02 -29.47 -3.49
C ALA A 131 -26.24 -30.98 -3.39
N ALA A 132 -25.23 -31.73 -2.93
CA ALA A 132 -25.34 -33.17 -2.68
C ALA A 132 -26.38 -33.47 -1.58
N ALA A 133 -26.38 -32.70 -0.49
CA ALA A 133 -27.37 -32.84 0.59
C ALA A 133 -28.81 -32.53 0.14
N ALA A 134 -29.00 -31.63 -0.82
CA ALA A 134 -30.32 -31.31 -1.37
C ALA A 134 -30.82 -32.33 -2.41
N ALA A 135 -29.94 -33.19 -2.93
CA ALA A 135 -30.26 -34.22 -3.93
C ALA A 135 -30.55 -35.60 -3.32
N MET A 136 -30.36 -35.77 -2.01
CA MET A 136 -30.73 -36.95 -1.22
C MET A 136 -32.11 -36.76 -0.60
#